data_AF-A0A6S6SV49-F1
#
_entry.id   AF-A0A6S6SV49-F1
#
_cell.length_a   1.000
_cell.length_b   1.000
_cell.length_c   1.000
_cell.angle_alpha   90.00
_cell.angle_beta   90.00
_cell.angle_gamma   90.00
#
_symmetry.space_group_name_H-M   'P 1'
#
loop_
_entity.id
_entity.type
_entity.pdbx_description
1 polymer ?
#
loop_
_entity_poly.entity_id
_entity_poly.type
_entity_poly.pdbx_seq_one_letter_code
_entity_poly.pdbx_strand_id
1 'polypeptide(L)'
;MNNTTTNSNQLLALNKPKGYIVTRSDERGRKTVYDLLPKWAFNDGWMPVGRLDLESKGLLFFTTNGQTGNALTKPGNCIKVYKIWVRGHVTDEHISQTLKGVESKDGILKALDVKKLNMAAAKTKLRVKLGEGKNPHIRRLFGALKDPKFGTPLKVLELKRMSIGNFNLDLESSAWRFLSVEEE
;
A
#
# COMPACT_ATOMS: atom_id res chain seq x y z
N MET A 1 26.03 -16.87 -14.79
CA MET A 1 24.77 -16.98 -15.56
C MET A 1 24.17 -15.59 -15.60
N ASN A 2 24.26 -14.92 -16.74
CA ASN A 2 23.74 -13.57 -16.91
C ASN A 2 22.25 -13.69 -17.26
N ASN A 3 21.39 -13.61 -16.25
CA ASN A 3 19.95 -13.48 -16.50
C ASN A 3 19.71 -12.08 -17.05
N THR A 4 19.63 -11.96 -18.37
CA THR A 4 19.05 -10.78 -19.03
C THR A 4 17.57 -10.76 -18.71
N THR A 5 17.22 -10.07 -17.64
CA THR A 5 15.84 -9.83 -17.22
C THR A 5 15.15 -8.97 -18.29
N THR A 6 14.33 -9.60 -19.14
CA THR A 6 13.58 -8.90 -20.19
C THR A 6 12.45 -8.09 -19.56
N ASN A 7 12.39 -6.78 -19.84
CA ASN A 7 11.30 -5.92 -19.38
C ASN A 7 10.02 -6.21 -20.17
N SER A 8 8.87 -6.31 -19.50
CA SER A 8 7.60 -6.57 -20.17
C SER A 8 6.96 -5.30 -20.78
N ASN A 9 7.37 -4.13 -20.28
CA ASN A 9 6.82 -2.82 -20.63
C ASN A 9 5.28 -2.70 -20.46
N GLN A 10 4.64 -3.62 -19.73
CA GLN A 10 3.19 -3.59 -19.44
C GLN A 10 2.87 -2.92 -18.10
N LEU A 11 3.79 -3.06 -17.14
CA LEU A 11 3.67 -2.54 -15.78
C LEU A 11 4.90 -1.74 -15.38
N LEU A 12 4.65 -0.55 -14.83
CA LEU A 12 5.66 0.27 -14.17
C LEU A 12 5.47 0.17 -12.66
N ALA A 13 6.55 -0.12 -11.94
CA ALA A 13 6.61 -0.02 -10.50
C ALA A 13 7.22 1.30 -10.07
N LEU A 14 6.61 1.95 -9.09
CA LEU A 14 7.13 3.11 -8.38
C LEU A 14 7.15 2.84 -6.88
N ASN A 15 8.26 3.11 -6.21
CA ASN A 15 8.26 3.25 -4.75
C ASN A 15 7.83 4.65 -4.35
N LYS A 16 6.52 4.86 -4.19
CA LYS A 16 5.96 6.16 -3.86
C LYS A 16 6.42 6.64 -2.47
N PRO A 17 7.05 7.82 -2.33
CA PRO A 17 7.32 8.45 -1.03
C PRO A 17 6.06 9.10 -0.41
N LYS A 18 6.18 9.55 0.85
CA LYS A 18 5.16 10.41 1.49
C LYS A 18 5.12 11.78 0.79
N GLY A 19 3.99 12.46 0.84
CA GLY A 19 3.84 13.84 0.35
C GLY A 19 3.48 13.97 -1.12
N TYR A 20 3.29 12.85 -1.83
CA TYR A 20 2.81 12.83 -3.21
C TYR A 20 1.39 12.25 -3.27
N ILE A 21 0.51 12.88 -4.03
CA ILE A 21 -0.85 12.37 -4.27
C ILE A 21 -0.90 11.51 -5.54
N VAL A 22 -1.77 10.49 -5.51
CA VAL A 22 -2.05 9.65 -6.68
C VAL A 22 -3.20 10.27 -7.47
N THR A 23 -2.87 11.15 -8.41
CA THR A 23 -3.79 11.80 -9.36
C THR A 23 -3.03 12.29 -10.59
N ARG A 24 -3.71 12.43 -11.74
CA ARG A 24 -3.18 13.08 -12.95
C ARG A 24 -3.28 14.60 -12.90
N SER A 25 -4.25 15.13 -12.16
CA SER A 25 -4.49 16.56 -12.02
C SER A 25 -4.74 16.90 -10.56
N ASP A 26 -4.08 17.95 -10.07
CA ASP A 26 -4.32 18.50 -8.74
C ASP A 26 -4.57 20.00 -8.81
N GLU A 27 -5.77 20.40 -8.39
CA GLU A 27 -6.22 21.80 -8.40
C GLU A 27 -5.58 22.65 -7.30
N ARG A 28 -4.85 22.03 -6.37
CA ARG A 28 -4.28 22.69 -5.17
C ARG A 28 -2.75 22.79 -5.22
N GLY A 29 -2.14 22.52 -6.38
CA GLY A 29 -0.70 22.63 -6.58
C GLY A 29 0.16 21.65 -5.76
N ARG A 30 -0.42 20.54 -5.30
CA ARG A 30 0.30 19.50 -4.55
C ARG A 30 1.08 18.62 -5.50
N LYS A 31 2.23 18.11 -5.02
CA LYS A 31 3.06 17.19 -5.79
C LYS A 31 2.33 15.88 -6.11
N THR A 32 2.39 15.44 -7.35
CA THR A 32 1.73 14.23 -7.85
C THR A 32 2.74 13.12 -8.11
N VAL A 33 2.28 11.86 -8.12
CA VAL A 33 3.15 10.74 -8.48
C VAL A 33 3.81 10.85 -9.86
N TYR A 34 3.27 11.67 -10.76
CA TYR A 34 3.87 11.92 -12.08
C TYR A 34 5.10 12.83 -12.01
N ASP A 35 5.27 13.62 -10.95
CA ASP A 35 6.49 14.40 -10.70
C ASP A 35 7.71 13.50 -10.41
N LEU A 36 7.46 12.22 -10.10
CA LEU A 36 8.49 11.21 -9.81
C LEU A 36 8.79 10.32 -11.03
N LEU A 37 8.00 10.44 -12.09
CA LEU A 37 8.12 9.62 -13.28
C LEU A 37 8.68 10.45 -14.44
N PRO A 38 9.22 9.81 -15.49
CA PRO A 38 9.58 10.53 -16.70
C PRO A 38 8.36 11.18 -17.33
N LYS A 39 8.56 12.27 -18.06
CA LYS A 39 7.48 13.01 -18.75
C LYS A 39 6.65 12.11 -19.67
N TRP A 40 7.29 11.13 -20.32
CA TRP A 40 6.59 10.18 -21.20
C TRP A 40 5.55 9.35 -20.44
N ALA A 41 5.74 9.04 -19.15
CA ALA A 41 4.75 8.27 -18.41
C ALA A 41 3.40 9.01 -18.34
N PHE A 42 3.43 10.34 -18.17
CA PHE A 42 2.24 11.16 -18.24
C PHE A 42 1.69 11.24 -19.67
N ASN A 43 2.55 11.53 -20.65
CA ASN A 43 2.13 11.75 -22.04
C ASN A 43 1.54 10.49 -22.69
N ASP A 44 2.15 9.34 -22.44
CA ASP A 44 1.77 8.04 -23.01
C ASP A 44 0.57 7.40 -22.28
N GLY A 45 0.01 8.09 -21.28
CA GLY A 45 -1.24 7.69 -20.67
C GLY A 45 -1.11 6.64 -19.56
N TRP A 46 0.04 6.49 -18.91
CA TRP A 46 0.20 5.54 -17.80
C TRP A 46 -0.70 5.91 -16.61
N MET A 47 -1.57 4.99 -16.22
CA MET A 47 -2.56 5.18 -15.16
C MET A 47 -2.14 4.41 -13.90
N PRO A 48 -2.25 5.02 -12.70
CA PRO A 48 -1.93 4.32 -11.46
C PRO A 48 -2.94 3.20 -11.20
N VAL A 49 -2.43 2.04 -10.79
CA VAL A 49 -3.21 0.87 -10.41
C VAL A 49 -3.60 0.98 -8.94
N GLY A 50 -4.79 1.53 -8.72
CA GLY A 50 -5.29 1.86 -7.39
C GLY A 50 -4.62 3.10 -6.79
N ARG A 51 -4.79 3.30 -5.49
CA ARG A 51 -4.34 4.53 -4.80
C ARG A 51 -3.59 4.20 -3.51
N LEU A 52 -2.62 5.05 -3.20
CA LEU A 52 -2.01 5.18 -1.88
C LEU A 52 -2.31 6.60 -1.38
N ASP A 53 -2.59 6.73 -0.08
CA ASP A 53 -2.81 8.03 0.54
C ASP A 53 -1.55 8.92 0.46
N LEU A 54 -1.74 10.23 0.63
CA LEU A 54 -0.65 11.22 0.71
C LEU A 54 0.42 10.81 1.72
N GLU A 55 -0.02 10.35 2.90
CA GLU A 55 0.82 9.93 4.04
C GLU A 55 1.31 8.48 3.96
N SER A 56 0.97 7.76 2.89
CA SER A 56 1.33 6.35 2.68
C SER A 56 2.47 6.22 1.67
N LYS A 57 3.37 5.27 1.93
CA LYS A 57 4.56 4.98 1.11
C LYS A 57 4.43 3.64 0.39
N GLY A 58 5.35 3.38 -0.53
CA GLY A 58 5.63 2.05 -1.03
C GLY A 58 5.13 1.80 -2.44
N LEU A 59 5.05 0.53 -2.79
CA LEU A 59 4.82 0.07 -4.16
C LEU A 59 3.51 0.63 -4.74
N LEU A 60 3.59 1.25 -5.90
CA LEU A 60 2.46 1.67 -6.73
C LEU A 60 2.74 1.24 -8.17
N PHE A 61 1.82 0.50 -8.76
CA PHE A 61 1.92 0.16 -10.18
C PHE A 61 1.26 1.21 -11.05
N PHE A 62 1.70 1.28 -12.30
CA PHE A 62 1.04 1.97 -13.39
C PHE A 62 0.90 1.04 -14.59
N THR A 63 -0.14 1.24 -15.39
CA THR A 63 -0.36 0.53 -16.65
C THR A 63 -1.08 1.43 -17.64
N THR A 64 -0.90 1.20 -18.93
CA THR A 64 -1.73 1.77 -20.00
C THR A 64 -2.94 0.88 -20.33
N ASN A 65 -2.96 -0.37 -19.85
CA ASN A 65 -4.05 -1.31 -20.07
C ASN A 65 -5.06 -1.29 -18.91
N GLY A 66 -6.25 -0.74 -19.18
CA GLY A 66 -7.34 -0.66 -18.20
C GLY A 66 -7.81 -2.03 -17.67
N GLN A 67 -7.74 -3.09 -18.47
CA GLN A 67 -8.12 -4.44 -18.03
C GLN A 67 -7.14 -4.96 -16.97
N THR A 68 -5.83 -4.79 -17.19
CA THR A 68 -4.79 -5.14 -16.22
C THR A 68 -4.95 -4.34 -14.93
N GLY A 69 -5.18 -3.02 -15.03
CA GLY A 69 -5.43 -2.16 -13.88
C GLY A 69 -6.65 -2.61 -13.05
N ASN A 70 -7.74 -2.97 -13.73
CA ASN A 70 -8.95 -3.49 -13.10
C ASN A 70 -8.71 -4.85 -12.43
N ALA A 71 -7.99 -5.75 -13.09
CA ALA A 71 -7.67 -7.07 -12.55
C ALA A 71 -6.85 -6.97 -11.25
N LEU A 72 -5.87 -6.07 -11.18
CA LEU A 72 -5.01 -5.88 -9.99
C LEU A 72 -5.71 -5.16 -8.83
N THR A 73 -6.75 -4.38 -9.12
CA THR A 73 -7.51 -3.60 -8.12
C THR A 73 -8.75 -4.30 -7.62
N LYS A 74 -9.34 -5.23 -8.39
CA LYS A 74 -10.51 -6.02 -8.01
C LYS A 74 -10.28 -6.71 -6.65
N PRO A 75 -11.23 -6.59 -5.71
CA PRO A 75 -11.14 -7.30 -4.43
C PRO A 75 -10.95 -8.81 -4.63
N GLY A 76 -10.01 -9.40 -3.89
CA GLY A 76 -9.71 -10.83 -3.93
C GLY A 76 -8.67 -11.24 -4.99
N ASN A 77 -8.47 -10.45 -6.05
CA ASN A 77 -7.55 -10.84 -7.13
C ASN A 77 -6.07 -10.77 -6.73
N CYS A 78 -5.69 -9.75 -5.95
CA CYS A 78 -4.29 -9.57 -5.55
C CYS A 78 -4.17 -9.23 -4.07
N ILE A 79 -3.40 -10.07 -3.37
CA ILE A 79 -3.01 -9.82 -1.99
C ILE A 79 -2.02 -8.65 -1.96
N LYS A 80 -2.25 -7.72 -1.05
CA LYS A 80 -1.40 -6.57 -0.82
C LYS A 80 -0.80 -6.70 0.57
N VAL A 81 0.52 -6.60 0.68
CA VAL A 81 1.21 -6.70 1.97
C VAL A 81 1.76 -5.34 2.37
N TYR A 82 1.52 -4.96 3.62
CA TYR A 82 1.92 -3.70 4.19
C TYR A 82 2.81 -3.93 5.41
N LYS A 83 3.81 -3.07 5.59
CA LYS A 83 4.50 -2.89 6.87
C LYS A 83 4.01 -1.59 7.49
N ILE A 84 3.55 -1.67 8.73
CA ILE A 84 3.03 -0.51 9.46
C ILE A 84 3.71 -0.33 10.81
N TRP A 85 3.75 0.91 11.26
CA TRP A 85 4.06 1.29 12.63
C TRP A 85 2.80 1.83 13.29
N VAL A 86 2.39 1.23 14.39
CA VAL A 86 1.25 1.66 15.21
C VAL A 86 1.78 2.25 16.51
N ARG A 87 1.23 3.40 16.92
CA ARG A 87 1.52 3.99 18.23
C ARG A 87 0.95 3.11 19.34
N GLY A 88 1.75 2.86 20.37
CA GLY A 88 1.37 2.02 21.51
C GLY A 88 1.64 0.55 21.28
N HIS A 89 1.10 -0.26 22.19
CA HIS A 89 1.21 -1.70 22.17
C HIS A 89 0.00 -2.33 21.47
N VAL A 90 0.23 -3.07 20.39
CA VAL A 90 -0.82 -3.88 19.76
C VAL A 90 -0.80 -5.26 20.38
N THR A 91 -1.82 -5.57 21.19
CA THR A 91 -2.00 -6.88 21.83
C THR A 91 -2.43 -7.94 20.83
N ASP A 92 -2.43 -9.20 21.26
CA ASP A 92 -2.85 -10.32 20.41
C ASP A 92 -4.38 -10.36 20.26
N GLU A 93 -5.14 -9.82 21.22
CA GLU A 93 -6.59 -9.60 21.11
C GLU A 93 -6.89 -8.60 19.99
N HIS A 94 -6.12 -7.50 19.89
CA HIS A 94 -6.27 -6.56 18.77
C HIS A 94 -6.03 -7.24 17.43
N ILE A 95 -4.99 -8.07 17.34
CA ILE A 95 -4.72 -8.86 16.12
C ILE A 95 -5.92 -9.76 15.82
N SER A 96 -6.42 -10.52 16.79
CA SER A 96 -7.61 -11.37 16.63
C SER A 96 -8.83 -10.59 16.13
N GLN A 97 -9.10 -9.41 16.69
CA GLN A 97 -10.18 -8.53 16.26
C GLN A 97 -10.01 -8.06 14.83
N THR A 98 -8.78 -7.68 14.42
CA THR A 98 -8.54 -7.27 13.02
C THR A 98 -8.78 -8.39 12.01
N LEU A 99 -8.61 -9.66 12.41
CA LEU A 99 -8.86 -10.84 11.56
C LEU A 99 -10.35 -11.20 11.52
N LYS A 100 -11.04 -11.14 12.66
CA LYS A 100 -12.50 -11.38 12.76
C LYS A 100 -13.29 -10.30 12.02
N GLY A 101 -12.80 -9.06 12.05
CA GLY A 101 -13.44 -7.90 11.46
C GLY A 101 -13.84 -6.89 12.52
N VAL A 102 -13.73 -5.61 12.18
CA VAL A 102 -14.07 -4.47 13.05
C VAL A 102 -15.06 -3.59 12.31
N GLU A 103 -16.10 -3.15 13.02
CA GLU A 103 -17.07 -2.21 12.46
C GLU A 103 -16.44 -0.85 12.16
N SER A 104 -16.82 -0.28 11.03
CA SER A 104 -16.46 1.07 10.62
C SER A 104 -17.66 1.72 9.96
N LYS A 105 -17.60 3.05 9.77
CA LYS A 105 -18.68 3.83 9.14
C LYS A 105 -19.11 3.32 7.76
N ASP A 106 -18.22 2.64 7.04
CA ASP A 106 -18.47 2.10 5.69
C ASP A 106 -18.50 0.56 5.67
N GLY A 107 -18.91 -0.04 6.80
CA GLY A 107 -19.05 -1.48 6.98
C GLY A 107 -17.86 -2.13 7.70
N ILE A 108 -17.86 -3.47 7.68
CA ILE A 108 -16.87 -4.29 8.39
C ILE A 108 -15.53 -4.26 7.63
N LEU A 109 -14.46 -3.95 8.36
CA LEU A 109 -13.08 -3.99 7.88
C LEU A 109 -12.38 -5.20 8.48
N LYS A 110 -11.74 -6.02 7.63
CA LYS A 110 -10.95 -7.18 8.07
C LYS A 110 -9.59 -7.23 7.39
N ALA A 111 -8.60 -7.77 8.08
CA ALA A 111 -7.32 -8.17 7.49
C ALA A 111 -7.33 -9.68 7.18
N LEU A 112 -6.55 -10.09 6.19
CA LEU A 112 -6.35 -11.51 5.89
C LEU A 112 -5.34 -12.15 6.85
N ASP A 113 -4.32 -11.39 7.23
CA ASP A 113 -3.26 -11.82 8.12
C ASP A 113 -2.61 -10.60 8.77
N VAL A 114 -2.26 -10.71 10.04
CA VAL A 114 -1.52 -9.69 10.78
C VAL A 114 -0.46 -10.37 11.62
N LYS A 115 0.81 -10.04 11.35
CA LYS A 115 1.95 -10.57 12.09
C LYS A 115 2.68 -9.45 12.83
N LYS A 116 2.87 -9.62 14.13
CA LYS A 116 3.75 -8.78 14.94
C LYS A 116 5.21 -9.05 14.56
N LEU A 117 5.93 -8.02 14.14
CA LEU A 117 7.32 -8.17 13.66
C LEU A 117 8.34 -7.74 14.71
N ASN A 118 8.11 -6.58 15.32
CA ASN A 118 9.00 -6.00 16.32
C ASN A 118 8.21 -5.01 17.17
N MET A 119 8.68 -4.74 18.38
CA MET A 119 8.22 -3.66 19.23
C MET A 119 9.43 -2.77 19.53
N ALA A 120 9.31 -1.48 19.26
CA ALA A 120 10.36 -0.52 19.53
C ALA A 120 9.77 0.64 20.35
N ALA A 121 10.22 0.76 21.60
CA ALA A 121 9.67 1.72 22.55
C ALA A 121 8.13 1.67 22.61
N ALA A 122 7.46 2.80 22.48
CA ALA A 122 6.00 2.91 22.45
C ALA A 122 5.39 2.76 21.03
N LYS A 123 5.98 1.90 20.18
CA LYS A 123 5.46 1.62 18.84
C LYS A 123 5.55 0.13 18.52
N THR A 124 4.51 -0.39 17.88
CA THR A 124 4.46 -1.78 17.41
C THR A 124 4.58 -1.83 15.89
N LYS A 125 5.52 -2.64 15.38
CA LYS A 125 5.70 -2.91 13.96
C LYS A 125 4.92 -4.15 13.56
N LEU A 126 4.05 -4.01 12.57
CA LEU A 126 3.22 -5.11 12.07
C LEU A 126 3.41 -5.31 10.57
N ARG A 127 3.24 -6.55 10.14
CA ARG A 127 2.95 -6.90 8.74
C ARG A 127 1.47 -7.17 8.61
N VAL A 128 0.79 -6.53 7.68
CA VAL A 128 -0.65 -6.70 7.43
C VAL A 128 -0.87 -7.14 5.98
N LYS A 129 -1.62 -8.21 5.77
CA LYS A 129 -2.07 -8.65 4.44
C LYS A 129 -3.54 -8.27 4.24
N LEU A 130 -3.86 -7.69 3.08
CA LEU A 130 -5.23 -7.38 2.67
C LEU A 130 -5.54 -8.03 1.32
N GLY A 131 -6.75 -8.55 1.17
CA GLY A 131 -7.30 -9.03 -0.11
C GLY A 131 -8.09 -7.95 -0.86
N GLU A 132 -8.47 -6.87 -0.17
CA GLU A 132 -9.20 -5.74 -0.73
C GLU A 132 -8.52 -4.42 -0.36
N GLY A 133 -8.87 -3.35 -1.07
CA GLY A 133 -8.26 -2.01 -0.91
C GLY A 133 -9.28 -0.92 -0.63
N LYS A 134 -10.17 -1.08 0.36
CA LYS A 134 -11.12 -0.03 0.77
C LYS A 134 -10.37 1.14 1.43
N ASN A 135 -9.95 2.15 0.69
CA ASN A 135 -9.09 3.21 1.25
C ASN A 135 -9.85 4.16 2.20
N PRO A 136 -9.29 4.52 3.38
CA PRO A 136 -8.03 4.05 3.99
C PRO A 136 -8.25 2.87 4.98
N HIS A 137 -8.17 1.63 4.48
CA HIS A 137 -8.55 0.38 5.18
C HIS A 137 -7.79 0.20 6.49
N ILE A 138 -6.45 0.15 6.41
CA ILE A 138 -5.60 -0.19 7.57
C ILE A 138 -5.70 0.87 8.65
N ARG A 139 -5.69 2.15 8.28
CA ARG A 139 -5.76 3.25 9.25
C ARG A 139 -7.08 3.21 10.02
N ARG A 140 -8.19 2.92 9.33
CA ARG A 140 -9.51 2.76 9.95
C ARG A 140 -9.63 1.50 10.79
N LEU A 141 -9.10 0.38 10.29
CA LEU A 141 -9.11 -0.91 10.97
C LEU A 141 -8.45 -0.81 12.35
N PHE A 142 -7.23 -0.26 12.41
CA PHE A 142 -6.56 -0.05 13.70
C PHE A 142 -7.19 1.12 14.49
N GLY A 143 -7.63 2.19 13.83
CA GLY A 143 -8.27 3.33 14.48
C GLY A 143 -9.61 3.03 15.15
N ALA A 144 -10.27 1.92 14.80
CA ALA A 144 -11.47 1.45 15.49
C ALA A 144 -11.18 0.70 16.79
N LEU A 145 -9.92 0.34 17.05
CA LEU A 145 -9.46 -0.33 18.27
C LEU A 145 -8.86 0.67 19.26
N LYS A 146 -8.89 0.35 20.56
CA LYS A 146 -8.41 1.24 21.64
C LYS A 146 -7.06 0.79 22.18
N ASP A 147 -6.17 1.74 22.40
CA ASP A 147 -4.93 1.53 23.15
C ASP A 147 -5.28 1.11 24.59
N PRO A 148 -4.73 -0.01 25.11
CA PRO A 148 -5.12 -0.54 26.41
C PRO A 148 -4.61 0.34 27.56
N LYS A 149 -3.55 1.12 27.34
CA LYS A 149 -2.94 1.99 28.35
C LYS A 149 -3.66 3.34 28.44
N PHE A 150 -4.08 3.90 27.31
CA PHE A 150 -4.62 5.26 27.25
C PHE A 150 -6.10 5.33 26.89
N GLY A 151 -6.74 4.23 26.50
CA GLY A 151 -8.14 4.19 26.06
C GLY A 151 -8.42 4.92 24.73
N THR A 152 -7.42 5.53 24.11
CA THR A 152 -7.53 6.28 22.85
C THR A 152 -7.44 5.35 21.64
N PRO A 153 -8.01 5.71 20.48
CA PRO A 153 -7.81 4.98 19.22
C PRO A 153 -6.35 4.67 18.89
N LEU A 154 -6.07 3.45 18.41
CA LEU A 154 -4.74 3.13 17.89
C LEU A 154 -4.45 3.99 16.65
N LYS A 155 -3.24 4.54 16.58
CA LYS A 155 -2.83 5.44 15.50
C LYS A 155 -1.75 4.81 14.65
N VAL A 156 -2.03 4.59 13.37
CA VAL A 156 -1.02 4.20 12.37
C VAL A 156 -0.14 5.40 12.05
N LEU A 157 1.13 5.33 12.43
CA LEU A 157 2.13 6.39 12.23
C LEU A 157 2.78 6.30 10.84
N GLU A 158 3.09 5.08 10.42
CA GLU A 158 3.67 4.81 9.11
C GLU A 158 2.98 3.63 8.46
N LEU A 159 2.84 3.71 7.15
CA LEU A 159 2.27 2.68 6.31
C LEU A 159 3.09 2.61 5.02
N LYS A 160 3.73 1.47 4.77
CA LYS A 160 4.47 1.20 3.53
C LYS A 160 3.92 -0.07 2.88
N ARG A 161 3.41 0.04 1.65
CA ARG A 161 3.04 -1.14 0.85
C ARG A 161 4.31 -1.80 0.33
N MET A 162 4.51 -3.05 0.71
CA MET A 162 5.70 -3.83 0.41
C MET A 162 5.51 -4.76 -0.78
N SER A 163 4.30 -5.21 -1.08
CA SER A 163 4.04 -6.05 -2.24
C SER A 163 2.61 -5.95 -2.73
N ILE A 164 2.42 -6.31 -4.00
CA ILE A 164 1.13 -6.52 -4.66
C ILE A 164 1.27 -7.82 -5.46
N GLY A 165 0.45 -8.82 -5.14
CA GLY A 165 0.60 -10.15 -5.75
C GLY A 165 1.97 -10.75 -5.43
N ASN A 166 2.68 -11.20 -6.46
CA ASN A 166 3.98 -11.85 -6.33
C ASN A 166 5.15 -10.84 -6.32
N PHE A 167 4.91 -9.60 -6.74
CA PHE A 167 5.96 -8.59 -6.79
C PHE A 167 6.25 -8.01 -5.41
N ASN A 168 7.51 -8.10 -4.98
CA ASN A 168 8.01 -7.49 -3.76
C ASN A 168 8.78 -6.21 -4.06
N LEU A 169 8.55 -5.18 -3.26
CA LEU A 169 9.22 -3.91 -3.37
C LEU A 169 10.72 -4.05 -3.07
N ASP A 170 11.51 -3.86 -4.12
CA ASP A 170 12.98 -3.88 -4.19
C ASP A 170 13.57 -2.49 -4.54
N LEU A 171 12.71 -1.53 -4.88
CA LEU A 171 13.10 -0.18 -5.28
C LEU A 171 13.40 0.74 -4.11
N GLU A 172 14.40 1.59 -4.29
CA GLU A 172 14.65 2.75 -3.40
C GLU A 172 13.51 3.77 -3.46
N SER A 173 13.43 4.64 -2.46
CA SER A 173 12.36 5.66 -2.41
C SER A 173 12.40 6.56 -3.64
N SER A 174 11.24 6.83 -4.23
CA SER A 174 11.07 7.62 -5.47
C SER A 174 11.63 6.97 -6.74
N ALA A 175 12.27 5.82 -6.65
CA ALA A 175 12.73 5.08 -7.83
C ALA A 175 11.57 4.34 -8.49
N TRP A 176 11.69 4.17 -9.80
CA TRP A 176 10.75 3.45 -10.64
C TRP A 176 11.50 2.57 -11.66
N ARG A 177 10.83 1.51 -12.14
CA ARG A 177 11.28 0.68 -13.26
C ARG A 177 10.09 -0.06 -13.88
N PHE A 178 10.30 -0.63 -15.07
CA PHE A 178 9.39 -1.63 -15.60
C PHE A 178 9.54 -2.95 -14.84
N LEU A 179 8.46 -3.72 -14.77
CA LEU A 179 8.51 -5.12 -14.34
C LEU A 179 9.20 -5.96 -15.42
N SER A 180 9.85 -7.03 -14.96
CA SER A 180 10.29 -8.09 -15.87
C SER A 180 9.11 -8.97 -16.29
N VAL A 181 9.30 -9.73 -17.37
CA VAL A 181 8.35 -10.76 -17.81
C VAL A 181 8.12 -11.84 -16.75
N GLU A 182 9.10 -12.09 -15.86
CA GLU A 182 8.98 -13.09 -14.79
C GLU A 182 8.20 -12.57 -13.57
N GLU A 183 8.16 -11.25 -13.40
CA GLU A 183 7.49 -10.57 -12.30
C GLU A 183 6.01 -10.27 -12.58
N GLU A 184 5.63 -10.24 -13.86
CA GLU A 184 4.26 -10.06 -14.35
C GLU A 184 3.43 -11.35 -14.20
#